data_AF-A0A838Q073-F1
#
_entry.id   AF-A0A838Q073-F1
#
_cell.length_a   1.000
_cell.length_b   1.000
_cell.length_c   1.000
_cell.angle_alpha   90.00
_cell.angle_beta   90.00
_cell.angle_gamma   90.00
#
_symmetry.space_group_name_H-M   'P 1'
#
loop_
_entity.id
_entity.type
_entity.pdbx_description
1 polymer ?
#
loop_
_entity_poly.entity_id
_entity_poly.type
_entity_poly.pdbx_seq_one_letter_code
_entity_poly.pdbx_strand_id
1 'polypeptide(L)'
;MQLHRRTDADEFAVEVEPFLLTREAEHNLLLGILAGIREEDGPFADVEPYLAFVRDDAGQVALVAVRRPPHNVVLSTSMIAASRAPRSGAAASGKRFPLRAGRRSWLRPVPR
;
A
#
# COMPACT_ATOMS: atom_id res chain seq x y z
N MET A 1 -4.49 13.37 13.63
CA MET A 1 -4.03 12.30 12.71
C MET A 1 -2.59 12.55 12.28
N GLN A 2 -1.70 11.56 12.46
CA GLN A 2 -0.27 11.67 12.15
C GLN A 2 0.19 10.55 11.22
N LEU A 3 0.95 10.89 10.17
CA LEU A 3 1.54 9.92 9.23
C LEU A 3 2.87 9.40 9.75
N HIS A 4 3.04 8.08 9.73
CA HIS A 4 4.28 7.38 10.08
C HIS A 4 4.78 6.59 8.87
N ARG A 5 6.11 6.63 8.65
CA ARG A 5 6.80 5.78 7.67
C ARG A 5 7.71 4.80 8.37
N ARG A 6 7.88 3.63 7.76
CA ARG A 6 8.87 2.63 8.13
C ARG A 6 9.63 2.21 6.87
N THR A 7 10.86 1.78 7.09
CA THR A 7 11.72 1.15 6.07
C THR A 7 11.81 -0.35 6.31
N ASP A 8 11.71 -0.76 7.57
CA ASP A 8 11.69 -2.15 7.99
C ASP A 8 10.26 -2.72 7.93
N ALA A 9 10.11 -3.87 7.28
CA ALA A 9 8.82 -4.50 7.05
C ALA A 9 8.28 -5.22 8.29
N ASP A 10 9.15 -5.74 9.15
CA ASP A 10 8.75 -6.41 10.39
C ASP A 10 8.31 -5.38 11.45
N GLU A 11 9.05 -4.29 11.62
CA GLU A 11 8.63 -3.17 12.49
C GLU A 11 7.31 -2.57 12.01
N PHE A 12 7.12 -2.46 10.70
CA PHE A 12 5.87 -2.00 10.12
C PHE A 12 4.72 -2.97 10.41
N ALA A 13 4.95 -4.28 10.24
CA ALA A 13 3.95 -5.31 10.46
C ALA A 13 3.43 -5.32 11.90
N VAL A 14 4.32 -5.24 12.89
CA VAL A 14 3.96 -5.16 14.32
C VAL A 14 2.97 -4.02 14.60
N GLU A 15 3.12 -2.89 13.91
CA GLU A 15 2.28 -1.72 14.09
C GLU A 15 0.90 -1.85 13.43
N VAL A 16 0.83 -2.44 12.23
CA VAL A 16 -0.36 -2.37 11.38
C VAL A 16 -1.19 -3.66 11.33
N GLU A 17 -0.59 -4.82 11.59
CA GLU A 17 -1.29 -6.11 11.53
C GLU A 17 -2.51 -6.16 12.46
N PRO A 18 -2.47 -5.68 13.72
CA PRO A 18 -3.67 -5.68 14.58
C PRO A 18 -4.85 -4.95 13.94
N PHE A 19 -4.60 -3.84 13.25
CA PHE A 19 -5.63 -3.08 12.53
C PHE A 19 -6.12 -3.84 11.29
N LEU A 20 -5.20 -4.37 10.46
CA LEU A 20 -5.56 -5.06 9.22
C LEU A 20 -6.37 -6.34 9.50
N LEU A 21 -6.01 -7.08 10.55
CA LEU A 21 -6.68 -8.32 10.95
C LEU A 21 -8.10 -8.11 11.49
N THR A 22 -8.46 -6.90 11.95
CA THR A 22 -9.86 -6.61 12.37
C THR A 22 -10.88 -6.91 11.26
N ARG A 23 -10.45 -6.77 10.00
CA ARG A 23 -11.24 -7.03 8.79
C ARG A 23 -10.37 -7.70 7.74
N GLU A 24 -9.79 -8.83 8.11
CA GLU A 24 -8.83 -9.57 7.29
C GLU A 24 -9.29 -9.73 5.84
N ALA A 25 -10.56 -10.09 5.61
CA ALA A 25 -11.11 -10.27 4.27
C ALA A 25 -11.09 -8.97 3.41
N GLU A 26 -11.31 -7.80 4.02
CA GLU A 26 -11.21 -6.50 3.33
C GLU A 26 -9.75 -6.11 3.09
N HIS A 27 -8.83 -6.60 3.92
CA HIS A 27 -7.42 -6.25 3.93
C HIS A 27 -6.49 -7.34 3.40
N ASN A 28 -7.04 -8.42 2.84
CA ASN A 28 -6.28 -9.62 2.45
C ASN A 28 -5.17 -9.30 1.42
N LEU A 29 -5.41 -8.37 0.51
CA LEU A 29 -4.41 -7.91 -0.46
C LEU A 29 -3.25 -7.20 0.24
N LEU A 30 -3.51 -6.34 1.22
CA LEU A 30 -2.46 -5.65 1.98
C LEU A 30 -1.65 -6.64 2.80
N LEU A 31 -2.32 -7.59 3.45
CA LEU A 31 -1.67 -8.65 4.23
C LEU A 31 -0.77 -9.52 3.33
N GLY A 32 -1.26 -9.94 2.16
CA GLY A 32 -0.47 -10.71 1.21
C GLY A 32 0.72 -9.95 0.63
N ILE A 33 0.56 -8.67 0.30
CA ILE A 33 1.69 -7.83 -0.17
C ILE A 33 2.73 -7.68 0.95
N LEU A 34 2.29 -7.42 2.19
CA LEU A 34 3.19 -7.25 3.33
C LEU A 34 3.96 -8.54 3.62
N ALA A 35 3.30 -9.70 3.61
CA ALA A 35 3.95 -11.00 3.77
C ALA A 35 5.05 -11.21 2.72
N GLY A 36 4.74 -10.99 1.44
CA GLY A 36 5.73 -11.13 0.36
C GLY A 36 6.83 -10.07 0.36
N ILE A 37 6.66 -8.94 1.07
CA ILE A 37 7.75 -7.98 1.30
C ILE A 37 8.68 -8.48 2.43
N ARG A 38 8.11 -9.01 3.51
CA ARG A 38 8.86 -9.50 4.68
C ARG A 38 9.71 -10.74 4.35
N GLU A 39 9.20 -11.60 3.49
CA GLU A 39 9.94 -12.78 3.00
C GLU A 39 11.05 -12.38 2.00
N GLU A 40 11.16 -11.11 1.62
CA GLU A 40 12.04 -10.60 0.55
C GLU A 40 11.91 -11.37 -0.77
N ASP A 41 10.73 -11.96 -1.01
CA ASP A 41 10.56 -12.95 -2.07
C ASP A 41 10.11 -12.33 -3.39
N GLY A 42 10.75 -12.76 -4.48
CA GLY A 42 10.35 -12.46 -5.86
C GLY A 42 11.12 -11.32 -6.54
N PRO A 43 10.70 -10.94 -7.76
CA PRO A 43 11.52 -10.14 -8.69
C PRO A 43 11.72 -8.67 -8.30
N PHE A 44 11.16 -8.24 -7.16
CA PHE A 44 11.20 -6.85 -6.68
C PHE A 44 11.74 -6.76 -5.25
N ALA A 45 12.52 -7.74 -4.79
CA ALA A 45 13.16 -7.73 -3.47
C ALA A 45 14.13 -6.54 -3.32
N ASP A 46 14.89 -6.23 -4.37
CA ASP A 46 15.91 -5.18 -4.37
C ASP A 46 15.35 -3.74 -4.43
N VAL A 47 14.02 -3.58 -4.45
CA VAL A 47 13.38 -2.27 -4.60
C VAL A 47 12.66 -1.90 -3.32
N GLU A 48 13.07 -0.78 -2.72
CA GLU A 48 12.53 -0.31 -1.45
C GLU A 48 10.99 -0.13 -1.53
N PRO A 49 10.23 -0.84 -0.67
CA PRO A 49 8.79 -0.69 -0.60
C PRO A 49 8.42 0.64 0.05
N TYR A 50 7.22 1.14 -0.28
CA TYR A 50 6.63 2.23 0.49
C TYR A 50 5.73 1.64 1.57
N LEU A 51 6.11 1.83 2.83
CA LEU A 51 5.38 1.38 4.00
C LEU A 51 5.00 2.60 4.85
N ALA A 52 3.70 2.88 4.97
CA ALA A 52 3.21 3.99 5.78
C ALA A 52 1.86 3.69 6.44
N PHE A 53 1.62 4.30 7.59
CA PHE A 53 0.35 4.21 8.30
C PHE A 53 0.02 5.53 8.98
N VAL A 54 -1.25 5.75 9.29
CA VAL A 54 -1.73 6.93 10.00
C VAL A 54 -2.26 6.50 11.36
N ARG A 55 -1.87 7.23 12.41
CA ARG A 55 -2.51 7.14 13.73
C ARG A 55 -3.56 8.22 13.88
N ASP A 56 -4.69 7.87 14.49
CA ASP A 56 -5.70 8.83 14.94
C ASP A 56 -5.25 9.59 16.19
N ASP A 57 -6.13 10.44 16.72
CA ASP A 57 -5.82 11.25 17.90
C ASP A 57 -5.80 10.41 19.21
N ALA A 58 -6.32 9.18 19.17
CA ALA A 58 -6.21 8.19 20.24
C ALA A 58 -4.94 7.32 20.12
N GLY A 59 -4.10 7.59 19.11
CA GLY A 59 -2.87 6.86 18.84
C GLY A 59 -3.08 5.50 18.18
N GLN A 60 -4.30 5.17 17.74
CA GLN A 60 -4.61 3.91 17.07
C GLN A 60 -4.38 4.00 15.57
N VAL A 61 -3.96 2.91 14.95
CA VAL A 61 -3.83 2.85 13.49
C VAL A 61 -5.21 2.98 12.86
N ALA A 62 -5.33 3.92 11.92
CA ALA A 62 -6.59 4.27 11.27
C ALA A 62 -6.56 4.09 9.74
N LEU A 63 -5.37 4.10 9.15
CA LEU A 63 -5.15 3.88 7.72
C LEU A 63 -3.78 3.27 7.49
N VAL A 64 -3.68 2.34 6.53
CA VAL A 64 -2.43 1.70 6.11
C VAL A 64 -2.25 1.89 4.61
N ALA A 65 -1.01 2.16 4.20
CA ALA A 65 -0.61 2.34 2.81
C ALA A 65 0.64 1.51 2.50
N VAL A 66 0.54 0.63 1.50
CA VAL A 66 1.66 -0.21 1.05
C VAL A 66 1.85 -0.07 -0.46
N ARG A 67 3.10 0.00 -0.91
CA ARG A 67 3.45 -0.11 -2.33
C ARG A 67 4.69 -0.97 -2.49
N ARG A 68 4.61 -1.98 -3.35
CA ARG A 68 5.77 -2.67 -3.91
C ARG A 68 5.97 -2.20 -5.34
N PRO A 69 7.00 -1.37 -5.64
CA PRO A 69 7.21 -0.92 -7.02
C PRO A 69 7.40 -2.12 -7.97
N PRO A 70 6.95 -2.03 -9.23
CA PRO A 70 6.39 -0.86 -9.92
C PRO A 70 4.88 -0.65 -9.71
N HIS A 71 4.25 -1.39 -8.81
CA HIS A 71 2.80 -1.36 -8.62
C HIS A 71 2.32 -0.06 -7.95
N ASN A 72 1.02 0.21 -8.04
CA ASN A 72 0.38 1.35 -7.40
C ASN A 72 0.33 1.18 -5.87
N VAL A 73 0.14 2.29 -5.14
CA VAL A 73 -0.11 2.25 -3.70
C VAL A 73 -1.48 1.63 -3.45
N VAL A 74 -1.53 0.67 -2.52
CA VAL A 74 -2.76 0.09 -1.99
C VAL A 74 -3.03 0.72 -0.62
N LEU A 75 -4.29 1.09 -0.37
CA LEU A 75 -4.74 1.69 0.88
C LEU A 75 -5.73 0.76 1.58
N SER A 76 -5.70 0.73 2.91
CA SER A 76 -6.70 0.01 3.68
C SER A 76 -8.05 0.73 3.62
N THR A 77 -9.14 0.00 3.81
CA THR A 77 -10.41 0.63 4.10
C THR A 77 -10.35 1.16 5.53
N SER A 78 -10.86 2.36 5.77
CA SER A 78 -10.99 2.93 7.12
C SER A 78 -12.46 3.05 7.46
N MET A 79 -12.85 2.65 8.67
CA MET A 79 -14.22 2.82 9.16
C MET A 79 -14.54 4.26 9.60
N ILE A 80 -13.61 5.20 9.37
CA ILE A 80 -13.82 6.62 9.65
C ILE A 80 -14.96 7.11 8.75
N ALA A 81 -16.05 7.59 9.36
CA ALA A 81 -17.11 8.27 8.65
C ALA A 81 -16.47 9.38 7.82
N ALA A 82 -16.51 9.23 6.49
CA ALA A 82 -15.89 10.17 5.57
C ALA A 82 -16.37 11.57 5.91
N SER A 83 -15.51 12.39 6.52
CA SER A 83 -15.76 13.81 6.61
C SER A 83 -15.72 14.31 5.17
N ARG A 84 -16.92 14.63 4.69
CA ARG A 84 -17.23 14.95 3.31
C ARG A 84 -16.28 16.05 2.83
N ALA A 85 -15.36 15.74 1.92
CA ALA A 85 -14.76 16.79 1.10
C ALA A 85 -15.89 17.40 0.25
N PRO A 86 -16.12 18.72 0.27
CA PRO A 86 -17.07 19.31 -0.67
C PRO A 86 -16.54 19.05 -2.09
N ARG A 87 -17.35 18.36 -2.89
CA ARG A 87 -17.25 18.43 -4.36
C ARG A 87 -17.48 19.88 -4.75
N SER A 88 -16.42 20.68 -4.78
CA SER A 88 -16.38 21.91 -5.54
C SER A 88 -15.31 21.74 -6.60
N GLY A 89 -15.72 21.91 -7.85
CA GLY A 89 -14.85 21.78 -9.01
C GLY A 89 -13.65 22.71 -8.88
N ALA A 90 -12.48 22.13 -8.73
CA ALA A 90 -11.23 22.75 -9.09
C ALA A 90 -10.46 21.69 -9.88
N ALA A 91 -10.24 21.97 -11.16
CA ALA A 91 -9.40 21.18 -12.02
C ALA A 91 -8.02 21.05 -11.35
N ALA A 92 -7.75 19.89 -10.76
CA ALA A 92 -6.41 19.53 -10.32
C ALA A 92 -5.56 19.39 -11.58
N SER A 93 -4.82 20.45 -11.90
CA SER A 93 -3.73 20.45 -12.87
C SER A 93 -2.89 19.19 -12.66
N GLY A 94 -3.10 18.22 -13.54
CA GLY A 94 -2.49 16.90 -13.45
C GLY A 94 -0.99 17.01 -13.62
N LYS A 95 -0.25 16.93 -12.51
CA LYS A 95 1.07 16.31 -12.56
C LYS A 95 0.85 14.80 -12.62
N ARG A 96 0.59 14.33 -13.84
CA ARG A 96 0.70 12.93 -14.23
C ARG A 96 2.08 12.44 -13.79
N PHE A 97 2.14 11.58 -12.80
CA PHE A 97 3.31 10.73 -12.62
C PHE A 97 3.44 9.88 -13.91
N PRO A 98 4.62 9.82 -14.55
CA PRO A 98 4.76 9.19 -15.85
C PRO A 98 4.61 7.67 -15.71
N LEU A 99 3.40 7.17 -15.93
CA LEU A 99 3.16 5.77 -16.26
C LEU A 99 3.84 5.50 -17.61
N ARG A 100 5.07 5.00 -17.58
CA ARG A 100 5.73 4.49 -18.78
C ARG A 100 5.04 3.19 -19.16
N ALA A 101 4.02 3.29 -20.02
CA ALA A 101 3.29 2.15 -20.58
C ALA A 101 4.20 1.37 -21.55
N GLY A 102 5.11 0.56 -21.00
CA GLY A 102 5.84 -0.45 -21.77
C GLY A 102 5.00 -1.72 -21.83
N ARG A 103 4.38 -2.00 -22.97
CA ARG A 103 3.84 -3.34 -23.26
C ARG A 103 4.99 -4.34 -23.17
N ARG A 104 4.95 -5.26 -22.20
CA ARG A 104 5.83 -6.43 -22.17
C ARG A 104 4.96 -7.67 -22.17
N SER A 105 5.05 -8.43 -23.26
CA SER A 105 4.38 -9.70 -23.47
C SER A 105 4.97 -10.77 -22.56
N TRP A 106 4.15 -11.33 -21.68
CA TRP A 106 4.52 -12.44 -20.80
C TRP A 106 4.33 -13.78 -21.52
N LEU A 107 5.18 -14.06 -22.51
CA LEU A 107 5.30 -15.40 -23.08
C LEU A 107 6.78 -15.66 -23.37
N ARG A 108 7.43 -16.47 -22.52
CA ARG A 108 8.67 -17.16 -22.87
C ARG A 108 8.34 -18.64 -23.07
N PRO A 109 8.80 -19.30 -24.15
CA PRO A 109 8.59 -20.72 -24.32
C PRO A 109 9.50 -21.53 -23.39
N VAL A 110 8.95 -22.61 -22.85
CA VAL A 110 9.68 -23.64 -22.10
C VAL A 110 10.45 -24.51 -23.11
N PRO A 111 11.76 -24.77 -22.92
CA PRO A 111 12.49 -25.70 -23.78
C PRO A 111 12.09 -27.14 -23.46
N ARG A 112 11.95 -27.96 -24.51
CA ARG A 112 11.71 -29.41 -24.44
C ARG A 112 12.98 -30.17 -24.10
#